data_AF-A0A2V8VGG0-F1
#
_entry.id   AF-A0A2V8VGG0-F1
#
_cell.length_a   1.000
_cell.length_b   1.000
_cell.length_c   1.000
_cell.angle_alpha   90.00
_cell.angle_beta   90.00
_cell.angle_gamma   90.00
#
_symmetry.space_group_name_H-M   'P 1'
#
loop_
_entity.id
_entity.type
_entity.pdbx_description
1 polymer ?
#
loop_
_entity_poly.entity_id
_entity_poly.type
_entity_poly.pdbx_seq_one_letter_code
_entity_poly.pdbx_strand_id
1 'polypeptide(L)'
;MPQMPVKILCSSRKVLDHLAQLMKCVHNDVRECAFRLFREHECCEDRDLEDWAEAEREVLYSPPFTVSEGERMIHIHVAAPGFEASCLQVNVLPQSITIEGCIAADWHTGENVHVSELGKKRLLRQFELPARIEPEHVKAILENGVLHIIARKAPAPGFEVFKLVKRTAA
;
A
#
# COMPACT_ATOMS: atom_id res chain seq x y z
N MET A 1 -0.54 -0.18 22.95
CA MET A 1 -0.58 0.40 21.58
C MET A 1 -0.66 -0.76 20.61
N PRO A 2 -1.65 -0.78 19.69
CA PRO A 2 -1.82 -1.91 18.79
C PRO A 2 -0.69 -1.91 17.77
N GLN A 3 0.17 -2.92 17.84
CA GLN A 3 1.08 -3.24 16.75
C GLN A 3 0.27 -3.94 15.66
N MET A 4 0.60 -3.62 14.42
CA MET A 4 -0.08 -4.16 13.25
C MET A 4 0.65 -5.39 12.72
N PRO A 5 -0.03 -6.30 12.00
CA PRO A 5 0.66 -7.40 11.36
C PRO A 5 1.62 -6.88 10.29
N VAL A 6 2.91 -7.11 10.52
CA VAL A 6 3.97 -6.91 9.52
C VAL A 6 4.22 -8.26 8.86
N LYS A 7 3.98 -8.34 7.55
CA LYS A 7 4.21 -9.53 6.75
C LYS A 7 5.47 -9.35 5.93
N ILE A 8 6.50 -10.13 6.26
CA ILE A 8 7.76 -10.12 5.51
C ILE A 8 7.60 -11.06 4.31
N LEU A 9 7.80 -10.53 3.11
CA LEU A 9 7.68 -11.31 1.88
C LEU A 9 9.09 -11.70 1.39
N CYS A 10 9.58 -12.86 1.81
CA CYS A 10 10.97 -13.26 1.53
C CYS A 10 11.20 -13.91 0.15
N SER A 11 10.15 -14.18 -0.64
CA SER A 11 10.24 -14.94 -1.90
C SER A 11 9.61 -14.18 -3.06
N SER A 12 10.36 -14.02 -4.14
CA SER A 12 9.92 -13.39 -5.39
C SER A 12 8.60 -13.96 -5.91
N ARG A 13 8.42 -15.28 -5.83
CA ARG A 13 7.17 -15.94 -6.25
C ARG A 13 5.98 -15.53 -5.38
N LYS A 14 6.14 -15.60 -4.05
CA LYS A 14 5.09 -15.20 -3.10
C LYS A 14 4.71 -13.73 -3.25
N VAL A 15 5.68 -12.87 -3.56
CA VAL A 15 5.46 -11.44 -3.83
C VAL A 15 4.61 -11.27 -5.09
N LEU A 16 5.00 -11.90 -6.20
CA LEU A 16 4.29 -11.81 -7.46
C LEU A 16 2.87 -12.35 -7.35
N ASP A 17 2.69 -13.50 -6.69
CA ASP A 17 1.38 -14.10 -6.47
C ASP A 17 0.48 -13.19 -5.62
N HIS A 18 1.04 -12.58 -4.56
CA HIS A 18 0.31 -11.64 -3.71
C HIS A 18 -0.09 -10.38 -4.47
N LEU A 19 0.84 -9.76 -5.20
CA LEU A 19 0.56 -8.57 -6.02
C LEU A 19 -0.47 -8.86 -7.11
N ALA A 20 -0.37 -9.99 -7.80
CA ALA A 20 -1.33 -10.40 -8.82
C ALA A 20 -2.74 -10.57 -8.23
N GLN A 21 -2.84 -11.18 -7.03
CA GLN A 21 -4.10 -11.31 -6.33
C GLN A 21 -4.69 -9.95 -5.92
N LEU A 22 -3.87 -9.03 -5.39
CA LEU A 22 -4.32 -7.68 -5.05
C LEU A 22 -4.83 -6.91 -6.28
N MET A 23 -4.07 -6.94 -7.37
CA MET A 23 -4.45 -6.27 -8.61
C MET A 23 -5.77 -6.83 -9.16
N LYS A 24 -5.96 -8.15 -9.11
CA LYS A 24 -7.22 -8.80 -9.49
C LYS A 24 -8.38 -8.34 -8.60
N CYS A 25 -8.19 -8.30 -7.28
CA CYS A 25 -9.22 -7.83 -6.35
C CYS A 25 -9.57 -6.36 -6.57
N VAL A 26 -8.57 -5.47 -6.73
CA VAL A 26 -8.82 -4.05 -7.00
C VAL A 26 -9.56 -3.86 -8.32
N HIS A 27 -9.09 -4.51 -9.38
CA HIS A 27 -9.70 -4.39 -10.69
C HIS A 27 -11.16 -4.89 -10.70
N ASN A 28 -11.46 -5.99 -10.00
CA ASN A 28 -12.83 -6.48 -9.89
C ASN A 28 -13.72 -5.51 -9.11
N ASP A 29 -13.27 -4.98 -7.96
CA ASP A 29 -14.05 -4.01 -7.18
C ASP A 29 -14.33 -2.73 -7.99
N VAL A 30 -13.33 -2.21 -8.71
CA VAL A 30 -13.49 -1.03 -9.59
C VAL A 30 -14.45 -1.33 -10.73
N ARG A 31 -14.33 -2.51 -11.37
CA ARG A 31 -15.25 -2.91 -12.44
C ARG A 31 -16.69 -3.00 -11.96
N GLU A 32 -16.93 -3.62 -10.80
CA GLU A 32 -18.27 -3.76 -10.23
C GLU A 32 -18.87 -2.39 -9.88
N CYS A 33 -18.05 -1.48 -9.33
CA CYS A 33 -18.46 -0.12 -9.01
C CYS A 33 -18.75 0.71 -10.29
N ALA A 34 -17.88 0.64 -11.30
CA ALA A 34 -18.08 1.33 -12.58
C ALA A 34 -19.37 0.87 -13.27
N PHE A 35 -19.64 -0.44 -13.26
CA PHE A 35 -20.88 -0.98 -13.82
C PHE A 35 -22.12 -0.57 -13.01
N ARG A 36 -22.00 -0.39 -11.70
CA ARG A 36 -23.07 0.18 -10.87
C ARG A 36 -23.36 1.62 -11.28
N LEU A 37 -22.33 2.48 -11.35
CA LEU A 37 -22.45 3.89 -11.76
C LEU A 37 -23.04 4.03 -13.16
N PHE A 38 -22.57 3.23 -14.13
CA PHE A 38 -23.14 3.19 -15.49
C PHE A 38 -24.65 2.97 -15.50
N ARG A 39 -25.16 2.04 -14.67
CA ARG A 39 -26.61 1.79 -14.56
C ARG A 39 -27.35 2.94 -13.86
N GLU A 40 -26.75 3.55 -12.85
CA GLU A 40 -27.31 4.72 -12.16
C GLU A 40 -27.38 5.95 -13.07
N HIS A 41 -26.44 6.07 -14.01
CA HIS A 41 -26.40 7.09 -15.05
C HIS A 41 -27.16 6.70 -16.34
N GLU A 42 -28.16 5.81 -16.22
CA GLU A 42 -29.06 5.42 -17.30
C GLU A 42 -28.36 4.87 -18.56
N CYS A 43 -27.22 4.19 -18.36
CA CYS A 43 -26.44 3.59 -19.43
C CYS A 43 -25.91 4.60 -20.46
N CYS A 44 -25.56 5.82 -20.03
CA CYS A 44 -25.04 6.87 -20.90
C CYS A 44 -23.66 6.48 -21.50
N GLU A 45 -23.61 6.20 -22.80
CA GLU A 45 -22.41 5.69 -23.50
C GLU A 45 -21.22 6.67 -23.49
N ASP A 46 -21.46 7.97 -23.35
CA ASP A 46 -20.39 8.99 -23.34
C ASP A 46 -19.75 9.20 -21.96
N ARG A 47 -20.08 8.35 -20.97
CA ARG A 47 -19.60 8.47 -19.58
C ARG A 47 -18.79 7.29 -19.07
N ASP A 48 -18.49 6.30 -19.91
CA ASP A 48 -17.79 5.08 -19.49
C ASP A 48 -16.46 5.37 -18.78
N LEU A 49 -15.71 6.36 -19.26
CA LEU A 49 -14.42 6.75 -18.68
C LEU A 49 -14.61 7.50 -17.35
N GLU A 50 -15.61 8.37 -17.26
CA GLU A 50 -15.97 9.10 -16.06
C GLU A 50 -16.45 8.15 -14.97
N ASP A 51 -17.31 7.20 -15.30
CA ASP A 51 -17.83 6.20 -14.36
C ASP A 51 -16.72 5.27 -13.87
N TRP A 52 -15.77 4.92 -14.73
CA TRP A 52 -14.57 4.19 -14.31
C TRP A 52 -13.69 5.02 -13.37
N ALA A 53 -13.42 6.28 -13.71
CA ALA A 53 -12.59 7.17 -12.87
C ALA A 53 -13.25 7.45 -11.51
N GLU A 54 -14.57 7.61 -11.48
CA GLU A 54 -15.35 7.76 -10.26
C GLU A 54 -15.33 6.47 -9.43
N ALA A 55 -15.51 5.31 -10.06
CA ALA A 55 -15.37 4.01 -9.40
C ALA A 55 -13.99 3.80 -8.78
N GLU A 56 -12.91 4.20 -9.46
CA GLU A 56 -11.56 4.15 -8.88
C GLU A 56 -11.45 5.01 -7.61
N ARG A 57 -12.02 6.22 -7.61
CA ARG A 57 -12.04 7.12 -6.43
C ARG A 57 -12.93 6.60 -5.32
N GLU A 58 -14.02 5.92 -5.67
CA GLU A 58 -14.91 5.29 -4.71
C GLU A 58 -14.24 4.09 -4.03
N VAL A 59 -13.58 3.22 -4.79
CA VAL A 59 -13.00 1.97 -4.30
C VAL A 59 -11.65 2.19 -3.61
N LEU A 60 -10.77 3.01 -4.20
CA LEU A 60 -9.41 3.18 -3.71
C LEU A 60 -9.27 4.39 -2.79
N TYR A 61 -8.52 4.18 -1.72
CA TYR A 61 -8.02 5.26 -0.88
C TYR A 61 -6.52 5.39 -1.08
N SER A 62 -6.10 6.53 -1.66
CA SER A 62 -4.70 6.92 -1.82
C SER A 62 -4.35 7.95 -0.74
N PRO A 63 -3.90 7.51 0.46
CA PRO A 63 -3.67 8.40 1.57
C PRO A 63 -2.52 9.39 1.30
N PRO A 64 -2.59 10.61 1.85
CA PRO A 64 -1.40 11.45 1.97
C PRO A 64 -0.38 10.78 2.89
N PHE A 65 0.90 11.01 2.59
CA PHE A 65 2.00 10.40 3.31
C PHE A 65 3.23 11.30 3.34
N THR A 66 4.19 10.95 4.19
CA THR A 66 5.53 11.54 4.21
C THR A 66 6.55 10.42 4.34
N VAL A 67 7.63 10.49 3.57
CA VAL A 67 8.81 9.63 3.72
C VAL A 67 9.98 10.53 4.12
N SER A 68 10.67 10.16 5.18
CA SER A 68 11.88 10.87 5.63
C SER A 68 12.98 9.87 5.98
N GLU A 69 14.22 10.24 5.70
CA GLU A 69 15.40 9.41 5.94
C GLU A 69 16.31 10.10 6.97
N GLY A 70 16.68 9.35 8.01
CA GLY A 70 17.81 9.67 8.87
C GLY A 70 19.04 8.82 8.51
N GLU A 71 20.10 8.92 9.31
CA GLU A 71 21.37 8.22 9.02
C GLU A 71 21.18 6.69 8.88
N ARG A 72 20.43 6.10 9.81
CA ARG A 72 20.22 4.64 9.91
C ARG A 72 18.79 4.17 9.68
N MET A 73 17.82 5.08 9.66
CA MET A 73 16.39 4.75 9.70
C MET A 73 15.63 5.50 8.62
N ILE A 74 14.64 4.83 8.04
CA ILE A 74 13.61 5.43 7.18
C ILE A 74 12.31 5.45 7.97
N HIS A 75 11.62 6.59 7.93
CA HIS A 75 10.32 6.80 8.56
C HIS A 75 9.28 7.10 7.49
N ILE A 76 8.16 6.40 7.54
CA ILE A 76 7.00 6.64 6.68
C ILE A 76 5.79 6.92 7.57
N HIS A 77 5.12 8.04 7.33
CA HIS A 77 3.86 8.38 7.99
C HIS A 77 2.77 8.40 6.94
N VAL A 78 1.67 7.68 7.18
CA VAL A 78 0.54 7.56 6.23
C VAL A 78 -0.76 7.84 6.96
N ALA A 79 -1.58 8.75 6.44
CA ALA A 79 -2.89 9.01 7.02
C ALA A 79 -3.83 7.82 6.76
N ALA A 80 -4.20 7.08 7.79
CA ALA A 80 -5.11 5.95 7.73
C ALA A 80 -6.27 6.09 8.75
N PRO A 81 -7.03 7.21 8.73
CA PRO A 81 -8.16 7.37 9.62
C PRO A 81 -9.25 6.33 9.30
N GLY A 82 -9.94 5.84 10.33
CA GLY A 82 -11.02 4.86 10.18
C GLY A 82 -10.57 3.42 9.90
N PHE A 83 -9.27 3.17 9.74
CA PHE A 83 -8.74 1.80 9.67
C PHE A 83 -8.44 1.27 11.07
N GLU A 84 -8.77 -0.01 11.30
CA GLU A 84 -8.26 -0.74 12.45
C GLU A 84 -6.91 -1.38 12.14
N ALA A 85 -6.09 -1.56 13.18
CA ALA A 85 -4.79 -2.22 13.05
C ALA A 85 -4.89 -3.66 12.50
N SER A 86 -5.99 -4.35 12.79
CA SER A 86 -6.32 -5.71 12.30
C SER A 86 -6.65 -5.74 10.80
N CYS A 87 -7.14 -4.63 10.25
CA CYS A 87 -7.58 -4.51 8.85
C CYS A 87 -6.48 -4.04 7.90
N LEU A 88 -5.28 -3.78 8.42
CA LEU A 88 -4.14 -3.27 7.67
C LEU A 88 -2.97 -4.25 7.76
N GLN A 89 -2.29 -4.45 6.64
CA GLN A 89 -1.12 -5.30 6.53
C GLN A 89 0.02 -4.51 5.88
N VAL A 90 1.21 -4.61 6.48
CA VAL A 90 2.43 -4.02 5.92
C VAL A 90 3.27 -5.13 5.33
N ASN A 91 3.39 -5.15 4.01
CA ASN A 91 4.22 -6.07 3.25
C ASN A 91 5.60 -5.46 3.03
N VAL A 92 6.65 -6.18 3.43
CA VAL A 92 8.02 -5.65 3.43
C VAL A 92 8.92 -6.42 2.48
N LEU A 93 9.64 -5.68 1.66
CA LEU A 93 10.74 -6.13 0.81
C LEU A 93 12.01 -5.32 1.11
N PRO A 94 13.20 -5.82 0.71
CA PRO A 94 14.45 -5.12 0.97
C PRO A 94 14.52 -3.69 0.42
N GLN A 95 13.72 -3.32 -0.58
CA GLN A 95 13.75 -1.98 -1.19
C GLN A 95 12.35 -1.37 -1.39
N SER A 96 11.30 -2.03 -0.92
CA SER A 96 9.94 -1.49 -1.02
C SER A 96 9.07 -1.92 0.15
N ILE A 97 8.11 -1.08 0.49
CA ILE A 97 7.08 -1.36 1.49
C ILE A 97 5.72 -1.12 0.85
N THR A 98 4.84 -2.11 0.94
CA THR A 98 3.46 -2.00 0.46
C THR A 98 2.51 -2.07 1.64
N ILE A 99 1.62 -1.11 1.74
CA ILE A 99 0.54 -1.07 2.72
C ILE A 99 -0.74 -1.46 2.01
N GLU A 100 -1.49 -2.38 2.58
CA GLU A 100 -2.82 -2.75 2.12
C GLU A 100 -3.80 -2.83 3.29
N GLY A 101 -5.06 -2.50 3.03
CA GLY A 101 -6.12 -2.69 4.00
C GLY A 101 -7.48 -2.36 3.41
N CYS A 102 -8.53 -2.81 4.09
CA CYS A 102 -9.91 -2.50 3.69
C CYS A 102 -10.71 -2.06 4.91
N ILE A 103 -11.48 -0.99 4.77
CA ILE A 103 -12.55 -0.68 5.71
C ILE A 103 -13.78 -1.48 5.25
N ALA A 104 -14.26 -2.39 6.09
CA ALA A 104 -15.36 -3.29 5.74
C ALA A 104 -16.75 -2.78 6.19
N ALA A 105 -16.81 -1.70 6.97
CA ALA A 105 -18.04 -1.28 7.62
C ALA A 105 -18.93 -0.41 6.72
N ASP A 106 -20.14 -0.89 6.49
CA ASP A 106 -21.29 -0.02 6.28
C ASP A 106 -21.63 0.58 7.66
N TRP A 107 -21.20 1.82 7.91
CA TRP A 107 -21.42 2.49 9.19
C TRP A 107 -22.90 2.73 9.50
N HIS A 108 -23.77 2.60 8.50
CA HIS A 108 -25.15 3.05 8.56
C HIS A 108 -26.12 1.88 8.43
N THR A 109 -26.32 1.13 9.51
CA THR A 109 -27.42 0.16 9.58
C THR A 109 -28.54 0.70 10.45
N GLY A 110 -29.66 1.11 9.83
CA GLY A 110 -30.88 1.50 10.54
C GLY A 110 -31.03 2.99 10.86
N GLU A 111 -30.14 3.86 10.37
CA GLU A 111 -30.21 5.32 10.56
C GLU A 111 -30.70 6.04 9.30
N ASN A 112 -31.37 7.19 9.49
CA ASN A 112 -31.72 8.10 8.40
C ASN A 112 -30.50 8.95 8.04
N VAL A 113 -29.61 8.41 7.21
CA VAL A 113 -28.42 9.13 6.73
C VAL A 113 -28.84 10.24 5.77
N HIS A 114 -28.55 11.50 6.14
CA HIS A 114 -28.79 12.64 5.26
C HIS A 114 -27.71 12.78 4.18
N VAL A 115 -26.43 12.61 4.56
CA VAL A 115 -25.25 12.63 3.67
C VAL A 115 -24.15 11.76 4.31
N SER A 116 -23.40 11.00 3.50
CA SER A 116 -22.19 10.28 3.95
C SER A 116 -21.10 10.35 2.89
N GLU A 117 -19.96 10.94 3.23
CA GLU A 117 -18.72 10.82 2.45
C GLU A 117 -17.88 9.62 2.89
N LEU A 118 -18.25 9.02 4.02
CA LEU A 118 -17.68 7.78 4.51
C LEU A 118 -18.19 6.63 3.64
N GLY A 119 -17.29 5.79 3.17
CA GLY A 119 -17.62 4.60 2.40
C GLY A 119 -16.56 3.52 2.55
N LYS A 120 -16.88 2.35 2.00
CA LYS A 120 -15.92 1.25 1.87
C LYS A 120 -14.72 1.73 1.07
N LYS A 121 -13.53 1.67 1.67
CA LYS A 121 -12.28 2.07 1.03
C LYS A 121 -11.23 0.97 1.13
N ARG A 122 -10.54 0.72 0.02
CA ARG A 122 -9.35 -0.11 -0.02
C ARG A 122 -8.11 0.77 -0.06
N LEU A 123 -7.30 0.70 1.00
CA LEU A 123 -5.97 1.27 1.01
C LEU A 123 -5.05 0.31 0.26
N LEU A 124 -4.36 0.81 -0.76
CA LEU A 124 -3.25 0.12 -1.41
C LEU A 124 -2.20 1.15 -1.82
N ARG A 125 -1.02 1.09 -1.20
CA ARG A 125 0.07 2.02 -1.49
C ARG A 125 1.42 1.32 -1.40
N GLN A 126 2.27 1.52 -2.41
CA GLN A 126 3.65 1.06 -2.41
C GLN A 126 4.61 2.24 -2.32
N PHE A 127 5.67 2.06 -1.54
CA PHE A 127 6.79 2.98 -1.45
C PHE A 127 8.04 2.29 -1.96
N GLU A 128 8.65 2.85 -2.99
CA GLU A 128 10.03 2.55 -3.35
C GLU A 128 10.95 3.32 -2.41
N LEU A 129 11.84 2.60 -1.72
CA LEU A 129 12.67 3.19 -0.67
C LEU A 129 13.98 3.75 -1.27
N PRO A 130 14.48 4.90 -0.76
CA PRO A 130 15.73 5.50 -1.22
C PRO A 130 16.97 4.64 -0.91
N ALA A 131 16.87 3.74 0.08
CA ALA A 131 17.91 2.80 0.45
C ALA A 131 17.30 1.44 0.79
N ARG A 132 18.12 0.39 0.69
CA ARG A 132 17.71 -0.94 1.16
C ARG A 132 17.51 -0.96 2.67
N ILE A 133 16.58 -1.77 3.14
CA ILE A 133 16.25 -1.95 4.54
C ILE A 133 16.45 -3.40 4.99
N GLU A 134 16.47 -3.59 6.30
CA GLU A 134 16.43 -4.91 6.93
C GLU A 134 14.97 -5.28 7.23
N PRO A 135 14.34 -6.21 6.48
CA PRO A 135 12.91 -6.47 6.61
C PRO A 135 12.46 -6.90 8.01
N GLU A 136 13.30 -7.68 8.70
CA GLU A 136 13.06 -8.16 10.08
C GLU A 136 13.05 -7.04 11.12
N HIS A 137 13.57 -5.86 10.77
CA HIS A 137 13.66 -4.69 11.65
C HIS A 137 12.66 -3.59 11.26
N VAL A 138 11.61 -3.94 10.51
CA VAL A 138 10.50 -3.03 10.23
C VAL A 138 9.47 -3.10 11.34
N LYS A 139 9.07 -1.93 11.84
CA LYS A 139 7.99 -1.77 12.82
C LYS A 139 6.88 -0.91 12.23
N ALA A 140 5.63 -1.33 12.44
CA ALA A 140 4.44 -0.59 12.04
C ALA A 140 3.54 -0.34 13.25
N ILE A 141 3.10 0.90 13.44
CA ILE A 141 2.25 1.34 14.56
C ILE A 141 1.16 2.24 14.01
N LEU A 142 -0.10 1.97 14.34
CA LEU A 142 -1.21 2.87 14.07
C LEU A 142 -1.53 3.68 15.31
N GLU A 143 -1.41 5.00 15.21
CA GLU A 143 -1.64 5.93 16.31
C GLU A 143 -2.40 7.16 15.81
N ASN A 144 -3.52 7.50 16.46
CA ASN A 144 -4.32 8.69 16.13
C ASN A 144 -4.69 8.80 14.63
N GLY A 145 -5.00 7.68 13.98
CA GLY A 145 -5.32 7.64 12.54
C GLY A 145 -4.12 7.80 11.61
N VAL A 146 -2.90 7.74 12.12
CA VAL A 146 -1.66 7.79 11.34
C VAL A 146 -0.89 6.48 11.50
N LEU A 147 -0.55 5.85 10.39
CA LEU A 147 0.31 4.69 10.33
C LEU A 147 1.77 5.13 10.26
N HIS A 148 2.52 4.81 11.30
CA HIS A 148 3.95 5.02 11.43
C HIS A 148 4.70 3.74 11.09
N ILE A 149 5.53 3.80 10.04
CA ILE A 149 6.43 2.70 9.65
C ILE A 149 7.86 3.17 9.86
N ILE A 150 8.63 2.36 10.58
CA ILE A 150 10.02 2.62 10.91
C ILE A 150 10.83 1.44 10.39
N ALA A 151 11.78 1.71 9.50
CA ALA A 151 12.60 0.68 8.87
C ALA A 151 14.09 0.99 9.04
N ARG A 152 14.87 0.01 9.50
CA ARG A 152 16.33 0.15 9.58
C ARG A 152 16.96 -0.03 8.19
N LYS A 153 17.83 0.88 7.81
CA LYS A 153 18.63 0.77 6.58
C LYS A 153 19.56 -0.44 6.68
N ALA A 154 19.61 -1.21 5.62
CA ALA A 154 20.61 -2.27 5.48
C ALA A 154 22.01 -1.63 5.36
N PRO A 155 23.06 -2.33 5.82
CA PRO A 155 24.44 -1.92 5.55
C PRO A 155 24.63 -1.70 4.05
N ALA A 156 25.36 -0.65 3.68
CA ALA A 156 25.74 -0.47 2.28
C ALA A 156 26.43 -1.74 1.78
N PRO A 157 26.10 -2.25 0.58
CA PRO A 157 26.82 -3.38 0.02
C PRO A 157 28.30 -3.00 -0.03
N GLY A 158 29.14 -3.75 0.69
CA GLY A 158 30.58 -3.57 0.63
C GLY A 158 31.02 -3.74 -0.82
N PHE A 159 31.60 -2.71 -1.41
CA PHE A 159 32.24 -2.85 -2.71
C PHE A 159 33.49 -3.73 -2.53
N GLU A 160 33.40 -5.01 -2.88
CA GLU A 160 34.60 -5.80 -3.12
C GLU A 160 35.28 -5.24 -4.36
N VAL A 161 36.35 -4.48 -4.15
CA VAL A 161 37.22 -4.01 -5.23
C VAL A 161 37.96 -5.23 -5.78
N PHE A 162 37.46 -5.78 -6.88
CA PHE A 162 38.20 -6.79 -7.64
C PHE A 162 39.52 -6.16 -8.12
N LYS A 163 40.63 -6.52 -7.48
CA LYS A 163 41.96 -6.13 -7.96
C LYS A 163 42.21 -6.84 -9.29
N LEU A 164 42.23 -6.06 -10.37
CA LEU A 164 42.61 -6.53 -11.70
C LEU A 164 44.08 -6.95 -11.68
N VAL A 165 44.35 -8.26 -11.63
CA VAL A 165 45.71 -8.79 -11.80
C VAL A 165 46.08 -8.64 -13.27
N LYS A 166 46.99 -7.70 -13.57
CA LYS A 166 47.59 -7.58 -14.91
C LYS A 166 48.40 -8.85 -15.18
N ARG A 167 47.94 -9.67 -16.13
CA ARG A 167 48.76 -10.73 -16.71
C ARG A 167 49.77 -10.08 -17.66
N THR A 168 51.04 -10.14 -17.29
CA THR A 168 52.15 -9.80 -18.19
C THR A 168 52.31 -10.96 -19.18
N ALA A 169 52.15 -10.69 -20.47
CA ALA A 169 52.49 -11.65 -21.52
C ALA A 169 54.02 -11.65 -21.71
N ALA A 170 54.60 -12.85 -21.79
CA ALA A 170 55.98 -13.10 -22.18
C ALA A 170 56.09 -13.22 -23.71
#